data_AF-M1GPB3-F1
#
_entry.id   AF-M1GPB3-F1
#
_cell.length_a   1.000
_cell.length_b   1.000
_cell.length_c   1.000
_cell.angle_alpha   90.00
_cell.angle_beta   90.00
_cell.angle_gamma   90.00
#
_symmetry.space_group_name_H-M   'P 1'
#
loop_
_entity.id
_entity.type
_entity.pdbx_description
1 polymer ?
#
loop_
_entity_poly.entity_id
_entity_poly.type
_entity_poly.pdbx_seq_one_letter_code
_entity_poly.pdbx_strand_id
1 'polypeptide(L)'
;MSDLYTYVMRHDAGLAPNPFWGTCTLAVCTPNHQGSRAKRGDWIAGVSDKRCGYKLIHVMEVDERVHMNDYFHDERFAAKKPILDGMAQQRCGDNFYSLDATGRWTQHTNRYHTAPACLAQDTRHPWVFVARRFWYLGRKAVDMPAAFMPMFGGRGARVNHPPGLVESFKAWVQTSLKEGVNALPRDLEGDGCSPPSFVKTGRDCRARDPARVRR
;
A
#
# COMPACT_ATOMS: atom_id res chain seq x y z
N MET A 1 11.00 2.83 20.65
CA MET A 1 10.52 3.81 19.66
C MET A 1 10.10 3.05 18.42
N SER A 2 8.98 3.43 17.81
CA SER A 2 8.51 2.82 16.56
C SER A 2 8.91 3.65 15.36
N ASP A 3 9.30 2.98 14.27
CA ASP A 3 9.74 3.64 13.05
C ASP A 3 8.54 4.15 12.25
N LEU A 4 8.79 5.13 11.37
CA LEU A 4 7.82 5.61 10.40
C LEU A 4 8.35 5.39 8.99
N TYR A 5 7.63 4.60 8.21
CA TYR A 5 7.90 4.37 6.80
C TYR A 5 7.05 5.34 5.97
N THR A 6 7.67 6.21 5.18
CA THR A 6 6.95 7.12 4.29
C THR A 6 7.23 6.78 2.83
N TYR A 7 6.23 6.88 1.96
CA TYR A 7 6.41 6.65 0.54
C TYR A 7 5.42 7.44 -0.32
N VAL A 8 5.77 7.61 -1.59
CA VAL A 8 4.93 8.30 -2.58
C VAL A 8 4.08 7.28 -3.34
N MET A 9 2.77 7.45 -3.28
CA MET A 9 1.78 6.69 -4.03
C MET A 9 1.48 7.36 -5.36
N ARG A 10 1.58 6.58 -6.43
CA ARG A 10 1.16 7.03 -7.78
C ARG A 10 -0.33 6.82 -8.02
N HIS A 11 -0.84 5.68 -7.57
CA HIS A 11 -2.21 5.26 -7.79
C HIS A 11 -2.82 4.86 -6.45
N ASP A 12 -4.09 5.18 -6.30
CA ASP A 12 -4.91 4.88 -5.14
C ASP A 12 -6.27 4.34 -5.60
N ALA A 13 -6.25 3.13 -6.16
CA ALA A 13 -7.44 2.43 -6.65
C ALA A 13 -8.12 1.56 -5.58
N GLY A 14 -7.66 1.63 -4.32
CA GLY A 14 -8.09 0.75 -3.23
C GLY A 14 -7.40 -0.62 -3.21
N LEU A 15 -6.40 -0.81 -4.08
CA LEU A 15 -5.58 -2.03 -4.14
C LEU A 15 -4.59 -2.12 -2.98
N ALA A 16 -3.61 -1.22 -2.88
CA ALA A 16 -2.60 -1.29 -1.80
C ALA A 16 -2.10 0.13 -1.49
N PRO A 17 -2.50 0.73 -0.36
CA PRO A 17 -3.31 0.15 0.72
C PRO A 17 -4.73 -0.28 0.28
N ASN A 18 -5.20 -1.42 0.80
CA ASN A 18 -6.59 -1.83 0.75
C ASN A 18 -7.25 -1.54 2.12
N PRO A 19 -8.11 -0.53 2.24
CA PRO A 19 -8.63 -0.06 3.53
C PRO A 19 -9.95 -0.70 3.96
N PHE A 20 -10.47 -1.66 3.19
CA PHE A 20 -11.84 -2.16 3.36
C PHE A 20 -11.92 -3.31 4.37
N TRP A 21 -13.15 -3.63 4.81
CA TRP A 21 -13.44 -4.75 5.71
C TRP A 21 -12.74 -4.65 7.07
N GLY A 22 -12.64 -3.44 7.62
CA GLY A 22 -12.15 -3.20 9.00
C GLY A 22 -10.65 -3.36 9.21
N THR A 23 -9.89 -3.68 8.16
CA THR A 23 -8.43 -3.80 8.20
C THR A 23 -7.81 -3.06 7.03
N CYS A 24 -6.68 -2.40 7.25
CA CYS A 24 -5.88 -1.82 6.16
C CYS A 24 -4.70 -2.74 5.86
N THR A 25 -4.57 -3.17 4.60
CA THR A 25 -3.52 -4.11 4.17
C THR A 25 -2.67 -3.49 3.07
N LEU A 26 -1.40 -3.86 3.04
CA LEU A 26 -0.44 -3.41 2.04
C LEU A 26 0.35 -4.61 1.52
N ALA A 27 -0.25 -5.34 0.57
CA ALA A 27 0.35 -6.55 0.00
C ALA A 27 1.20 -6.30 -1.26
N VAL A 28 0.85 -5.31 -2.10
CA VAL A 28 1.45 -5.14 -3.44
C VAL A 28 1.86 -3.70 -3.74
N CYS A 29 2.36 -2.97 -2.73
CA CYS A 29 2.83 -1.59 -2.90
C CYS A 29 4.34 -1.43 -2.63
N THR A 30 4.87 -0.23 -2.91
CA THR A 30 6.30 0.10 -2.87
C THR A 30 7.03 -0.30 -1.59
N PRO A 31 6.48 -0.09 -0.36
CA PRO A 31 7.11 -0.60 0.85
C PRO A 31 7.35 -2.11 0.80
N ASN A 32 6.38 -2.88 0.30
CA ASN A 32 6.52 -4.32 0.24
C ASN A 32 7.56 -4.76 -0.80
N HIS A 33 7.46 -4.30 -2.06
CA HIS A 33 8.40 -4.74 -3.10
C HIS A 33 9.85 -4.30 -2.83
N GLN A 34 10.08 -3.34 -1.94
CA GLN A 34 11.41 -2.91 -1.52
C GLN A 34 11.95 -3.66 -0.30
N GLY A 35 11.20 -4.61 0.25
CA GLY A 35 11.62 -5.41 1.39
C GLY A 35 11.69 -4.58 2.67
N SER A 36 10.81 -3.58 2.84
CA SER A 36 10.67 -2.87 4.10
C SER A 36 10.46 -3.89 5.24
N ARG A 37 11.09 -3.65 6.38
CA ARG A 37 11.08 -4.58 7.52
C ARG A 37 10.19 -4.09 8.66
N ALA A 38 9.17 -3.30 8.34
CA ALA A 38 8.22 -2.78 9.32
C ALA A 38 7.65 -3.93 10.16
N LYS A 39 7.62 -3.72 11.46
CA LYS A 39 7.17 -4.69 12.47
C LYS A 39 6.01 -4.09 13.26
N ARG A 40 5.40 -4.93 14.10
CA ARG A 40 4.32 -4.51 15.01
C ARG A 40 4.70 -3.20 15.74
N GLY A 41 3.82 -2.22 15.68
CA GLY A 41 3.97 -0.89 16.28
C GLY A 41 4.63 0.16 15.38
N ASP A 42 5.28 -0.23 14.28
CA ASP A 42 5.80 0.71 13.27
C ASP A 42 4.65 1.32 12.46
N TRP A 43 4.89 2.50 11.90
CA TRP A 43 3.89 3.25 11.14
C TRP A 43 4.27 3.27 9.66
N ILE A 44 3.28 3.24 8.77
CA ILE A 44 3.47 3.41 7.34
C ILE A 44 2.54 4.52 6.86
N ALA A 45 3.06 5.51 6.14
CA ALA A 45 2.30 6.61 5.57
C ALA A 45 2.54 6.76 4.06
N GLY A 46 1.46 6.87 3.30
CA GLY A 46 1.48 7.09 1.86
C GLY A 46 0.96 8.48 1.51
N VAL A 47 1.69 9.21 0.67
CA VAL A 47 1.29 10.52 0.15
C VAL A 47 1.13 10.51 -1.36
N SER A 48 0.38 11.45 -1.91
CA SER A 48 0.31 11.69 -3.34
C SER A 48 1.68 12.12 -3.90
N ASP A 49 1.82 12.14 -5.21
CA ASP A 49 3.04 12.66 -5.83
C ASP A 49 3.18 14.20 -5.71
N LYS A 50 4.34 14.71 -6.14
CA LYS A 50 4.68 16.14 -6.10
C LYS A 50 3.68 17.01 -6.90
N ARG A 51 3.10 16.48 -7.99
CA ARG A 51 2.14 17.22 -8.83
C ARG A 51 0.83 17.45 -8.09
N CYS A 52 0.50 16.57 -7.16
CA CYS A 52 -0.66 16.68 -6.27
C CYS A 52 -0.32 17.30 -4.90
N GLY A 53 0.90 17.81 -4.69
CA GLY A 53 1.28 18.52 -3.46
C GLY A 53 1.63 17.64 -2.26
N TYR A 54 1.96 16.36 -2.46
CA TYR A 54 2.25 15.42 -1.37
C TYR A 54 1.14 15.32 -0.30
N LYS A 55 -0.12 15.36 -0.73
CA LYS A 55 -1.29 15.18 0.15
C LYS A 55 -1.26 13.81 0.81
N LEU A 56 -1.61 13.75 2.09
CA LEU A 56 -1.66 12.49 2.84
C LEU A 56 -2.84 11.64 2.37
N ILE A 57 -2.56 10.42 1.91
CA ILE A 57 -3.59 9.49 1.43
C ILE A 57 -3.93 8.49 2.53
N HIS A 58 -2.92 7.92 3.19
CA HIS A 58 -3.16 7.01 4.31
C HIS A 58 -2.02 6.99 5.32
N VAL A 59 -2.36 6.55 6.52
CA VAL A 59 -1.44 6.17 7.59
C VAL A 59 -1.94 4.87 8.20
N MET A 60 -1.05 3.96 8.54
CA MET A 60 -1.39 2.72 9.24
C MET A 60 -0.35 2.40 10.30
N GLU A 61 -0.79 1.95 11.48
CA GLU A 61 0.09 1.34 12.47
C GLU A 61 0.10 -0.17 12.24
N VAL A 62 1.27 -0.72 11.90
CA VAL A 62 1.45 -2.14 11.60
C VAL A 62 1.08 -2.93 12.85
N ASP A 63 0.05 -3.76 12.71
CA ASP A 63 -0.38 -4.69 13.73
C ASP A 63 0.33 -6.03 13.54
N GLU A 64 0.36 -6.55 12.32
CA GLU A 64 1.04 -7.80 11.99
C GLU A 64 1.72 -7.73 10.62
N ARG A 65 2.74 -8.58 10.46
CA ARG A 65 3.41 -8.83 9.18
C ARG A 65 3.25 -10.30 8.84
N VAL A 66 2.49 -10.57 7.78
CA VAL A 66 2.08 -11.93 7.40
C VAL A 66 2.77 -12.32 6.09
N HIS A 67 3.21 -13.57 5.96
CA HIS A 67 3.75 -14.04 4.69
C HIS A 67 2.61 -14.08 3.65
N MET A 68 2.86 -13.68 2.41
CA MET A 68 1.83 -13.49 1.39
C MET A 68 1.03 -14.77 1.09
N ASN A 69 1.67 -15.95 1.19
CA ASN A 69 0.96 -17.22 1.08
C ASN A 69 -0.01 -17.46 2.25
N ASP A 70 0.43 -17.18 3.47
CA ASP A 70 -0.40 -17.38 4.66
C ASP A 70 -1.57 -16.39 4.65
N TYR A 71 -1.34 -15.15 4.21
CA TYR A 71 -2.37 -14.15 3.97
C TYR A 71 -3.45 -14.64 2.99
N PHE A 72 -3.09 -15.41 1.97
CA PHE A 72 -4.05 -15.99 1.03
C PHE A 72 -4.91 -17.10 1.63
N HIS A 73 -4.36 -17.88 2.56
CA HIS A 73 -5.05 -19.02 3.17
C HIS A 73 -5.76 -18.68 4.49
N ASP A 74 -5.47 -17.53 5.09
CA ASP A 74 -6.10 -17.06 6.31
C ASP A 74 -7.52 -16.51 6.04
N GLU A 75 -8.51 -17.11 6.68
CA GLU A 75 -9.93 -16.77 6.53
C GLU A 75 -10.25 -15.32 6.92
N ARG A 76 -9.47 -14.71 7.83
CA ARG A 76 -9.62 -13.31 8.23
C ARG A 76 -9.49 -12.35 7.04
N PHE A 77 -8.76 -12.77 6.00
CA PHE A 77 -8.49 -11.97 4.80
C PHE A 77 -9.19 -12.51 3.55
N ALA A 78 -10.17 -13.41 3.69
CA ALA A 78 -10.93 -13.92 2.56
C ALA A 78 -11.64 -12.81 1.77
N ALA A 79 -12.19 -11.81 2.47
CA ALA A 79 -12.83 -10.65 1.85
C ALA A 79 -11.85 -9.73 1.08
N LYS A 80 -10.55 -9.89 1.28
CA LYS A 80 -9.49 -9.14 0.56
C LYS A 80 -9.18 -9.76 -0.80
N LYS A 81 -9.78 -10.91 -1.14
CA LYS A 81 -9.65 -11.54 -2.47
C LYS A 81 -10.54 -10.81 -3.48
N PRO A 82 -10.04 -10.50 -4.69
CA PRO A 82 -10.81 -9.76 -5.67
C PRO A 82 -11.97 -10.60 -6.22
N ILE A 83 -13.17 -10.01 -6.27
CA ILE A 83 -14.37 -10.56 -6.91
C ILE A 83 -14.68 -9.67 -8.12
N LEU A 84 -14.36 -10.12 -9.33
CA LEU A 84 -14.37 -9.27 -10.53
C LEU A 84 -15.74 -8.68 -10.88
N ASP A 85 -16.81 -9.41 -10.59
CA ASP A 85 -18.19 -8.99 -10.85
C ASP A 85 -18.88 -8.41 -9.60
N GLY A 86 -18.10 -8.16 -8.53
CA GLY A 86 -18.58 -7.59 -7.28
C GLY A 86 -18.68 -6.05 -7.31
N MET A 87 -19.01 -5.48 -6.16
CA MET A 87 -18.98 -4.02 -5.94
C MET A 87 -17.55 -3.47 -6.04
N ALA A 88 -17.41 -2.16 -6.24
CA ALA A 88 -16.12 -1.50 -6.47
C ALA A 88 -15.04 -1.90 -5.44
N GLN A 89 -15.38 -1.95 -4.16
CA GLN A 89 -14.47 -2.37 -3.08
C GLN A 89 -14.07 -3.84 -3.20
N GLN A 90 -14.98 -4.73 -3.61
CA GLN A 90 -14.70 -6.17 -3.79
C GLN A 90 -13.79 -6.42 -5.00
N ARG A 91 -13.76 -5.52 -5.98
CA ARG A 91 -12.94 -5.67 -7.19
C ARG A 91 -11.46 -5.32 -6.98
N CYS A 92 -11.15 -4.50 -5.97
CA CYS A 92 -9.80 -4.03 -5.68
C CYS A 92 -9.09 -4.79 -4.54
N GLY A 93 -9.41 -6.08 -4.37
CA GLY A 93 -8.74 -6.95 -3.41
C GLY A 93 -7.23 -7.09 -3.68
N ASP A 94 -6.41 -7.07 -2.64
CA ASP A 94 -4.95 -7.21 -2.70
C ASP A 94 -4.45 -8.63 -2.38
N ASN A 95 -5.37 -9.57 -2.17
CA ASN A 95 -5.10 -10.95 -1.85
C ASN A 95 -5.29 -11.85 -3.07
N PHE A 96 -4.26 -12.00 -3.90
CA PHE A 96 -4.36 -12.77 -5.16
C PHE A 96 -3.08 -13.53 -5.53
N TYR A 97 -2.21 -13.83 -4.55
CA TYR A 97 -1.02 -14.67 -4.77
C TYR A 97 -0.99 -15.82 -3.77
N SER A 98 -0.72 -17.03 -4.25
CA SER A 98 -0.50 -18.22 -3.41
C SER A 98 0.63 -19.08 -3.97
N LEU A 99 1.14 -20.00 -3.16
CA LEU A 99 2.06 -21.04 -3.60
C LEU A 99 1.26 -22.26 -4.06
N ASP A 100 1.67 -22.85 -5.18
CA ASP A 100 1.17 -24.17 -5.59
C ASP A 100 1.86 -25.29 -4.80
N ALA A 101 1.45 -26.55 -5.02
CA ALA A 101 2.03 -27.72 -4.36
C ALA A 101 3.53 -27.92 -4.66
N THR A 102 4.06 -27.27 -5.70
CA THR A 102 5.49 -27.31 -6.08
C THR A 102 6.29 -26.15 -5.49
N GLY A 103 5.65 -25.25 -4.73
CA GLY A 103 6.27 -24.05 -4.17
C GLY A 103 6.45 -22.91 -5.18
N ARG A 104 5.74 -22.93 -6.32
CA ARG A 104 5.75 -21.83 -7.29
C ARG A 104 4.60 -20.87 -7.03
N TRP A 105 4.86 -19.58 -7.20
CA TRP A 105 3.83 -18.56 -7.07
C TRP A 105 2.80 -18.65 -8.20
N THR A 106 1.54 -18.67 -7.81
CA THR A 106 0.36 -18.60 -8.67
C THR A 106 -0.33 -17.26 -8.45
N GLN A 107 -0.58 -16.54 -9.54
CA GLN A 107 -1.41 -15.33 -9.53
C GLN A 107 -2.85 -15.70 -9.84
N HIS A 108 -3.74 -15.36 -8.92
CA HIS A 108 -5.19 -15.53 -9.10
C HIS A 108 -5.75 -14.34 -9.90
N THR A 109 -6.87 -14.60 -10.57
CA THR A 109 -7.52 -13.62 -11.44
C THR A 109 -7.82 -12.32 -10.70
N ASN A 110 -7.32 -11.20 -11.22
CA ASN A 110 -7.57 -9.87 -10.66
C ASN A 110 -7.42 -8.78 -11.73
N ARG A 111 -7.81 -7.54 -11.41
CA ARG A 111 -7.79 -6.41 -12.37
C ARG A 111 -6.44 -5.71 -12.47
N TYR A 112 -5.58 -5.88 -11.47
CA TYR A 112 -4.34 -5.15 -11.32
C TYR A 112 -3.14 -6.08 -11.53
N HIS A 113 -1.96 -5.51 -11.75
CA HIS A 113 -0.71 -6.29 -11.75
C HIS A 113 -0.73 -7.54 -12.67
N THR A 114 -1.45 -7.49 -13.80
CA THR A 114 -1.68 -8.66 -14.67
C THR A 114 -0.49 -8.99 -15.58
N ALA A 115 0.50 -8.09 -15.67
CA ALA A 115 1.72 -8.34 -16.43
C ALA A 115 2.65 -9.30 -15.67
N PRO A 116 3.31 -10.26 -16.36
CA PRO A 116 4.20 -11.24 -15.71
C PRO A 116 5.31 -10.65 -14.83
N ALA A 117 5.82 -9.46 -15.20
CA ALA A 117 6.84 -8.77 -14.43
C ALA A 117 6.36 -8.31 -13.04
N CYS A 118 5.04 -8.12 -12.85
CA CYS A 118 4.48 -7.73 -11.58
C CYS A 118 4.48 -8.90 -10.58
N LEU A 119 4.19 -10.13 -11.02
CA LEU A 119 4.32 -11.33 -10.18
C LEU A 119 5.72 -11.42 -9.57
N ALA A 120 6.77 -11.37 -10.39
CA ALA A 120 8.15 -11.47 -9.92
C ALA A 120 8.55 -10.30 -8.97
N GLN A 121 7.98 -9.12 -9.17
CA GLN A 121 8.23 -7.96 -8.32
C GLN A 121 7.53 -8.09 -6.96
N ASP A 122 6.26 -8.49 -6.98
CA ASP A 122 5.40 -8.53 -5.80
C ASP A 122 5.81 -9.69 -4.86
N THR A 123 6.24 -10.83 -5.43
CA THR A 123 6.60 -12.02 -4.67
C THR A 123 8.08 -12.08 -4.27
N ARG A 124 8.90 -11.09 -4.70
CA ARG A 124 10.33 -11.00 -4.30
C ARG A 124 10.52 -10.84 -2.79
N HIS A 125 9.64 -10.06 -2.17
CA HIS A 125 9.55 -9.91 -0.72
C HIS A 125 8.10 -10.15 -0.34
N PRO A 126 7.71 -11.42 -0.09
CA PRO A 126 6.31 -11.81 -0.01
C PRO A 126 5.75 -11.55 1.40
N TRP A 127 5.72 -10.29 1.83
CA TRP A 127 5.16 -9.89 3.12
C TRP A 127 3.98 -8.94 2.94
N VAL A 128 2.97 -9.10 3.77
CA VAL A 128 1.80 -8.22 3.82
C VAL A 128 1.81 -7.52 5.16
N PHE A 129 1.76 -6.18 5.13
CA PHE A 129 1.55 -5.40 6.34
C PHE A 129 0.06 -5.25 6.57
N VAL A 130 -0.39 -5.56 7.78
CA VAL A 130 -1.79 -5.49 8.17
C VAL A 130 -1.90 -4.53 9.35
N ALA A 131 -2.92 -3.68 9.33
CA ALA A 131 -3.24 -2.76 10.41
C ALA A 131 -4.72 -2.80 10.76
N ARG A 132 -4.99 -2.88 12.07
CA ARG A 132 -6.31 -2.62 12.65
C ARG A 132 -6.52 -1.14 12.97
N ARG A 133 -5.44 -0.40 13.23
CA ARG A 133 -5.44 1.05 13.44
C ARG A 133 -4.88 1.76 12.23
N PHE A 134 -5.71 2.52 11.53
CA PHE A 134 -5.32 3.20 10.30
C PHE A 134 -6.19 4.43 10.04
N TRP A 135 -5.67 5.36 9.25
CA TRP A 135 -6.33 6.57 8.79
C TRP A 135 -6.27 6.57 7.27
N TYR A 136 -7.36 6.23 6.61
CA TYR A 136 -7.43 6.23 5.16
C TYR A 136 -8.26 7.42 4.69
N LEU A 137 -7.62 8.38 4.00
CA LEU A 137 -8.21 9.65 3.60
C LEU A 137 -8.71 9.62 2.14
N GLY A 138 -8.11 8.80 1.28
CA GLY A 138 -8.54 8.62 -0.12
C GLY A 138 -8.77 9.95 -0.85
N ARG A 139 -9.97 10.15 -1.41
CA ARG A 139 -10.38 11.41 -2.08
C ARG A 139 -10.37 12.65 -1.19
N LYS A 140 -10.41 12.49 0.13
CA LYS A 140 -10.30 13.58 1.12
C LYS A 140 -8.86 13.73 1.63
N ALA A 141 -7.87 13.32 0.83
CA ALA A 141 -6.46 13.49 1.15
C ALA A 141 -6.16 14.96 1.52
N VAL A 142 -5.54 15.15 2.68
CA VAL A 142 -5.29 16.48 3.26
C VAL A 142 -3.89 16.98 2.90
N ASP A 143 -3.72 18.29 2.88
CA ASP A 143 -2.40 18.89 2.72
C ASP A 143 -1.51 18.55 3.90
N MET A 144 -0.26 18.21 3.60
CA MET A 144 0.74 17.89 4.60
C MET A 144 1.23 19.18 5.28
N PRO A 145 1.18 19.29 6.62
CA PRO A 145 1.81 20.40 7.32
C PRO A 145 3.28 20.58 6.90
N ALA A 146 3.71 21.83 6.72
CA ALA A 146 5.04 22.16 6.20
C ALA A 146 6.18 21.51 7.01
N ALA A 147 5.99 21.35 8.33
CA ALA A 147 6.95 20.70 9.22
C ALA A 147 7.23 19.23 8.85
N PHE A 148 6.25 18.50 8.29
CA PHE A 148 6.38 17.09 7.95
C PHE A 148 6.79 16.84 6.50
N MET A 149 6.73 17.86 5.64
CA MET A 149 7.13 17.79 4.22
C MET A 149 8.51 17.14 3.98
N PRO A 150 9.56 17.38 4.80
CA PRO A 150 10.87 16.74 4.62
C PRO A 150 10.85 15.21 4.70
N MET A 151 9.83 14.62 5.33
CA MET A 151 9.67 13.16 5.40
C MET A 151 9.34 12.56 4.04
N PHE A 152 8.71 13.32 3.14
CA PHE A 152 8.15 12.79 1.89
C PHE A 152 8.99 13.12 0.66
N GLY A 153 8.78 12.37 -0.42
CA GLY A 153 9.49 12.52 -1.70
C GLY A 153 10.54 11.44 -1.96
N GLY A 154 11.23 11.57 -3.09
CA GLY A 154 12.21 10.58 -3.55
C GLY A 154 11.57 9.32 -4.16
N ARG A 155 12.40 8.32 -4.46
CA ARG A 155 11.96 7.01 -4.95
C ARG A 155 12.02 6.00 -3.81
N GLY A 156 10.93 5.28 -3.59
CA GLY A 156 10.86 4.21 -2.59
C GLY A 156 10.28 4.62 -1.25
N ALA A 157 10.42 3.73 -0.27
CA ALA A 157 10.06 3.97 1.12
C ALA A 157 11.26 4.52 1.91
N ARG A 158 11.02 5.51 2.77
CA ARG A 158 12.00 6.14 3.67
C ARG A 158 11.64 5.78 5.11
N VAL A 159 12.63 5.52 5.97
CA VAL A 159 12.39 5.05 7.36
C VAL A 159 13.23 5.77 8.44
N ASN A 160 14.34 6.39 8.05
CA ASN A 160 15.26 7.07 8.98
C ASN A 160 14.88 8.55 9.16
N HIS A 161 13.70 8.81 9.75
CA HIS A 161 13.26 10.15 10.06
C HIS A 161 13.74 10.59 11.46
N PRO A 162 13.93 11.90 11.72
CA PRO A 162 14.30 12.38 13.05
C PRO A 162 13.27 11.95 14.11
N PRO A 163 13.67 11.37 15.27
CA PRO A 163 12.72 10.84 16.26
C PRO A 163 11.67 11.85 16.73
N GLY A 164 12.08 13.09 17.02
CA GLY A 164 11.14 14.15 17.44
C GLY A 164 10.10 14.50 16.37
N LEU A 165 10.45 14.36 15.09
CA LEU A 165 9.53 14.60 13.98
C LEU A 165 8.54 13.44 13.82
N VAL A 166 9.00 12.19 14.03
CA VAL A 166 8.16 10.99 14.00
C VAL A 166 7.07 11.05 15.07
N GLU A 167 7.45 11.36 16.32
CA GLU A 167 6.48 11.45 17.41
C GLU A 167 5.49 12.60 17.21
N SER A 168 5.96 13.75 16.73
CA SER A 168 5.08 14.88 16.38
C SER A 168 4.11 14.54 15.25
N PHE A 169 4.55 13.78 14.24
CA PHE A 169 3.71 13.31 13.16
C PHE A 169 2.62 12.36 13.66
N LYS A 170 2.98 11.37 14.49
CA LYS A 170 2.02 10.42 15.08
C LYS A 170 0.97 11.16 15.92
N ALA A 171 1.40 12.10 16.76
CA ALA A 171 0.51 12.90 17.59
C ALA A 171 -0.44 13.75 16.74
N TRP A 172 0.05 14.36 15.66
CA TRP A 172 -0.79 15.11 14.73
C TRP A 172 -1.83 14.23 14.05
N VAL A 173 -1.44 13.05 13.54
CA VAL A 173 -2.37 12.09 12.93
C VAL A 173 -3.48 11.72 13.91
N GLN A 174 -3.12 11.36 15.14
CA GLN A 174 -4.07 10.89 16.15
C GLN A 174 -5.03 11.98 16.65
N THR A 175 -4.56 13.23 16.72
CA THR A 175 -5.38 14.35 17.23
C THR A 175 -6.18 15.06 16.12
N SER A 176 -5.67 15.06 14.90
CA SER A 176 -6.24 15.86 13.80
C SER A 176 -7.04 15.03 12.80
N LEU A 177 -6.90 13.71 12.77
CA LEU A 177 -7.51 12.85 11.74
C LEU A 177 -8.48 11.80 12.31
N LYS A 178 -9.52 11.55 11.51
CA LYS A 178 -10.47 10.42 11.55
C LYS A 178 -9.81 9.03 11.53
N GLU A 179 -9.75 8.24 12.59
CA GLU A 179 -9.38 6.81 12.45
C GLU A 179 -10.43 6.06 11.58
N GLY A 180 -9.96 5.15 10.74
CA GLY A 180 -10.75 4.36 9.78
C GLY A 180 -10.75 4.94 8.37
N VAL A 181 -11.80 4.58 7.61
CA VAL A 181 -12.02 5.03 6.22
C VAL A 181 -12.79 6.35 6.23
N ASN A 182 -12.17 7.41 5.71
CA ASN A 182 -12.77 8.76 5.65
C ASN A 182 -13.33 9.12 4.27
N ALA A 183 -12.83 8.48 3.22
CA ALA A 183 -13.36 8.56 1.86
C ALA A 183 -12.97 7.34 1.04
N LEU A 184 -13.63 7.17 -0.11
CA LEU A 184 -13.24 6.18 -1.11
C LEU A 184 -11.85 6.48 -1.70
N PRO A 185 -11.15 5.47 -2.24
CA PRO A 185 -9.90 5.66 -2.94
C PRO A 185 -10.01 6.70 -4.05
N ARG A 186 -8.94 7.46 -4.24
CA ARG A 186 -8.88 8.56 -5.21
C ARG A 186 -9.23 8.07 -6.63
N ASP A 187 -8.69 6.92 -6.99
CA ASP A 187 -8.74 6.34 -8.33
C ASP A 187 -9.68 5.12 -8.39
N LEU A 188 -10.65 4.99 -7.46
CA LEU A 188 -11.62 3.89 -7.46
C LEU A 188 -12.58 3.99 -8.66
N GLU A 189 -12.75 2.88 -9.38
CA GLU A 189 -13.66 2.78 -10.53
C GLU A 189 -15.15 2.88 -10.13
N GLY A 190 -15.95 3.61 -10.93
CA GLY A 190 -17.41 3.68 -10.80
C GLY A 190 -17.99 5.06 -10.51
N ASP A 191 -17.16 6.06 -10.18
CA ASP A 191 -17.60 7.43 -9.91
C ASP A 191 -17.11 8.40 -11.01
N GLY A 192 -17.75 8.37 -12.18
CA GLY A 192 -17.86 9.50 -13.11
C GLY A 192 -16.60 10.15 -13.74
N CYS A 193 -15.38 9.83 -13.31
CA CYS A 193 -14.16 10.46 -13.83
C CYS A 193 -13.07 9.42 -14.11
N SER A 194 -13.05 9.00 -15.37
CA SER A 194 -11.97 8.30 -16.11
C SER A 194 -12.15 6.78 -16.34
N PRO A 195 -11.82 6.30 -17.56
CA PRO A 195 -11.93 4.89 -17.95
C PRO A 195 -10.87 4.01 -17.25
N PRO A 196 -11.02 2.66 -17.29
CA PRO A 196 -10.12 1.71 -16.63
C PRO A 196 -8.78 1.65 -17.38
N SER A 197 -7.89 2.61 -17.16
CA SER A 197 -6.55 2.61 -17.77
C SER A 197 -5.45 2.07 -16.85
N PHE A 198 -5.79 1.63 -15.62
CA PHE A 198 -4.79 1.25 -14.63
C PHE A 198 -4.48 -0.25 -14.61
N VAL A 199 -4.18 -0.80 -15.79
CA VAL A 199 -3.35 -2.00 -15.88
C VAL A 199 -1.91 -1.53 -15.73
N LYS A 200 -1.22 -1.89 -14.65
CA LYS A 200 0.24 -1.71 -14.60
C LYS A 200 0.84 -2.45 -15.79
N THR A 201 1.35 -1.69 -16.75
CA THR A 201 2.05 -2.25 -17.90
C THR A 201 3.44 -2.70 -17.45
N GLY A 202 4.12 -3.55 -18.22
CA GLY A 202 5.49 -3.99 -17.90
C GLY A 202 6.50 -2.85 -17.66
N ARG A 203 6.19 -1.61 -18.11
CA ARG A 203 7.00 -0.41 -17.84
C ARG A 203 6.91 0.10 -16.39
N ASP A 204 5.84 -0.23 -15.67
CA ASP A 204 5.63 0.12 -14.26
C ASP A 204 6.18 -0.96 -13.30
N CYS A 205 6.34 -2.19 -13.79
CA CYS A 205 6.88 -3.34 -13.06
C CYS A 205 8.33 -3.66 -13.50
N ARG A 206 9.18 -2.64 -13.67
CA ARG A 206 10.59 -2.88 -14.04
C ARG A 206 11.33 -3.55 -12.90
N ALA A 207 11.71 -4.82 -13.09
CA ALA A 207 12.78 -5.43 -12.32
C ALA A 207 14.01 -4.50 -12.35
N ARG A 208 14.56 -4.16 -11.18
CA ARG A 208 15.88 -3.53 -11.15
C ARG A 208 16.85 -4.55 -11.72
N ASP A 209 17.55 -4.18 -12.79
CA ASP A 209 18.72 -4.89 -13.27
C ASP A 209 19.71 -5.03 -12.10
N PRO A 210 20.01 -6.25 -11.62
CA PRO A 210 20.95 -6.46 -10.52
C PRO A 210 22.35 -5.93 -10.84
N ALA A 211 22.68 -5.68 -12.11
CA ALA A 211 23.97 -5.11 -12.52
C ALA A 211 24.13 -3.60 -12.23
N ARG A 212 23.07 -2.90 -11.78
CA ARG A 212 23.13 -1.45 -11.47
C ARG A 212 23.26 -1.09 -9.98
N VAL A 213 23.47 -2.06 -9.10
CA VAL A 213 23.79 -1.79 -7.68
C VAL A 213 25.30 -1.79 -7.47
N ARG A 214 26.00 -0.82 -8.07
CA ARG A 214 27.34 -0.38 -7.64
C ARG A 214 27.54 1.07 -8.05
N ARG A 215 27.49 1.98 -7.08
CA ARG A 215 28.47 3.05 -6.81
C ARG A 215 28.31 3.46 -5.36
#